data_AF-W7CJ52-F1
#
_entry.id   AF-W7CJ52-F1
#
_cell.length_a   1.000
_cell.length_b   1.000
_cell.length_c   1.000
_cell.angle_alpha   90.00
_cell.angle_beta   90.00
_cell.angle_gamma   90.00
#
_symmetry.space_group_name_H-M   'P 1'
#
loop_
_entity.id
_entity.type
_entity.pdbx_description
1 polymer ?
#
loop_
_entity_poly.entity_id
_entity_poly.type
_entity_poly.pdbx_seq_one_letter_code
_entity_poly.pdbx_strand_id
1 'polypeptide(L)'
;MLDNAYEQFKYDIKQKDSVKRYYVIHEKDRNVAGFPKSNTVVYGSVYHKLLFLYSSVILTSFKERQEYSPLSNRAHNTLYSELEQQVVYLQHGILNAHTPWLYGKHKTNFDKFLISSDFERDNLLFNYGYREKDLLKTGMPRFDKNNYKSEKNKKNLIGSFMA
;
A
#
# COMPACT_ATOMS: atom_id res chain seq x y z
N MET A 1 -5.78 0.62 -16.01
CA MET A 1 -6.75 0.23 -14.98
C MET A 1 -6.27 0.84 -13.68
N LEU A 2 -7.11 1.61 -12.98
CA LEU A 2 -6.72 2.22 -11.71
C LEU A 2 -6.73 1.14 -10.62
N ASP A 3 -5.78 1.25 -9.71
CA ASP A 3 -5.33 0.16 -8.86
C ASP A 3 -5.84 0.29 -7.41
N ASN A 4 -5.68 -0.75 -6.56
CA ASN A 4 -6.23 -0.79 -5.19
C ASN A 4 -5.78 0.41 -4.35
N ALA A 5 -4.52 0.84 -4.48
CA ALA A 5 -4.00 2.03 -3.82
C ALA A 5 -4.79 3.30 -4.18
N TYR A 6 -5.06 3.51 -5.47
CA TYR A 6 -5.82 4.66 -5.91
C TYR A 6 -7.27 4.68 -5.41
N GLU A 7 -7.96 3.53 -5.44
CA GLU A 7 -9.34 3.46 -4.93
C GLU A 7 -9.40 3.68 -3.41
N GLN A 8 -8.45 3.13 -2.66
CA GLN A 8 -8.33 3.39 -1.24
C GLN A 8 -8.04 4.87 -0.96
N PHE A 9 -7.14 5.52 -1.73
CA PHE A 9 -6.86 6.95 -1.57
C PHE A 9 -8.12 7.82 -1.71
N LYS A 10 -8.95 7.54 -2.72
CA LYS A 10 -10.21 8.28 -2.95
C LYS A 10 -11.19 8.16 -1.80
N TYR A 11 -11.21 7.03 -1.11
CA TYR A 11 -12.03 6.83 0.07
C TYR A 11 -11.43 7.56 1.28
N ASP A 12 -10.11 7.44 1.45
CA ASP A 12 -9.35 7.95 2.58
C ASP A 12 -9.30 9.48 2.63
N ILE A 13 -9.13 10.14 1.49
CA ILE A 13 -9.03 11.61 1.43
C ILE A 13 -10.32 12.32 1.86
N LYS A 14 -11.45 11.60 1.92
CA LYS A 14 -12.76 12.12 2.35
C LYS A 14 -12.95 12.03 3.87
N GLN A 15 -12.08 11.32 4.58
CA GLN A 15 -12.19 11.13 6.03
C GLN A 15 -11.80 12.40 6.78
N LYS A 16 -12.52 12.69 7.87
CA LYS A 16 -12.28 13.86 8.75
C LYS A 16 -11.68 13.43 10.07
N ASP A 17 -10.47 12.87 10.02
CA ASP A 17 -9.80 12.23 11.16
C ASP A 17 -8.42 12.85 11.46
N SER A 18 -8.18 14.10 11.04
CA SER A 18 -6.91 14.84 11.22
C SER A 18 -5.68 14.20 10.58
N VAL A 19 -5.86 13.09 9.87
CA VAL A 19 -4.80 12.36 9.20
C VAL A 19 -4.48 13.00 7.85
N LYS A 20 -3.22 13.35 7.64
CA LYS A 20 -2.73 13.87 6.37
C LYS A 20 -2.49 12.72 5.39
N ARG A 21 -2.94 12.90 4.15
CA ARG A 21 -2.91 11.87 3.11
C ARG A 21 -2.40 12.47 1.82
N TYR A 22 -1.54 11.73 1.15
CA TYR A 22 -0.93 12.13 -0.10
C TYR A 22 -0.83 10.96 -1.06
N TYR A 23 -1.09 11.24 -2.34
CA TYR A 23 -0.94 10.28 -3.43
C TYR A 23 0.28 10.65 -4.25
N VAL A 24 1.18 9.70 -4.46
CA VAL A 24 2.42 9.88 -5.20
C VAL A 24 2.19 9.48 -6.65
N ILE A 25 2.66 10.31 -7.57
CA ILE A 25 2.58 10.04 -9.02
C ILE A 25 3.92 10.35 -9.69
N HIS A 26 4.17 9.76 -10.85
CA HIS A 26 5.28 10.22 -11.69
C HIS A 26 4.91 11.55 -12.37
N GLU A 27 5.91 12.38 -12.66
CA GLU A 27 5.68 13.70 -13.30
C GLU A 27 4.90 13.58 -14.63
N LYS A 28 5.19 12.52 -15.41
CA LYS A 28 4.49 12.22 -16.67
C LYS A 28 2.97 12.02 -16.49
N ASP A 29 2.54 11.62 -15.30
CA ASP A 29 1.14 11.26 -15.00
C ASP A 29 0.35 12.44 -14.42
N ARG A 30 1.00 13.59 -14.19
CA ARG A 30 0.40 14.77 -13.54
C ARG A 30 -0.83 15.32 -14.26
N ASN A 31 -0.85 15.21 -15.58
CA ASN A 31 -1.94 15.68 -16.43
C ASN A 31 -2.80 14.54 -16.98
N VAL A 32 -2.54 13.30 -16.57
CA VAL A 32 -3.29 12.14 -17.05
C VAL A 32 -4.66 12.12 -16.36
N ALA A 33 -5.70 11.99 -17.18
CA ALA A 33 -7.07 11.88 -16.70
C ALA A 33 -7.21 10.65 -15.76
N GLY A 34 -7.84 10.87 -14.61
CA GLY A 34 -8.04 9.83 -13.60
C GLY A 34 -7.09 9.92 -12.41
N PHE A 35 -5.98 10.65 -12.46
CA PHE A 35 -5.17 10.91 -11.26
C PHE A 35 -5.79 11.99 -10.37
N PRO A 36 -5.56 11.94 -9.04
CA PRO A 36 -6.07 12.97 -8.16
C PRO A 36 -5.32 14.28 -8.43
N LYS A 37 -6.03 15.41 -8.44
CA LYS A 37 -5.43 16.73 -8.65
C LYS A 37 -4.93 17.37 -7.34
N SER A 38 -5.65 17.13 -6.24
CA SER A 38 -5.30 17.61 -4.91
C SER A 38 -4.57 16.54 -4.12
N ASN A 39 -3.74 16.96 -3.15
CA ASN A 39 -2.98 16.06 -2.29
C ASN A 39 -2.06 15.10 -3.06
N THR A 40 -1.60 15.56 -4.22
CA THR A 40 -0.74 14.80 -5.12
C THR A 40 0.68 15.28 -5.01
N VAL A 41 1.63 14.35 -4.96
CA VAL A 41 3.05 14.63 -4.79
C VAL A 41 3.83 13.91 -5.88
N VAL A 42 4.80 14.61 -6.47
CA VAL A 42 5.62 14.04 -7.54
C VAL A 42 6.65 13.09 -6.95
N TYR A 43 6.73 11.88 -7.51
CA TYR A 43 7.70 10.86 -7.14
C TYR A 43 9.13 11.41 -7.21
N GLY A 44 9.99 11.02 -6.25
CA GLY A 44 11.37 11.51 -6.15
C GLY A 44 11.57 12.98 -5.77
N SER A 45 10.51 13.81 -5.73
CA SER A 45 10.63 15.21 -5.31
C SER A 45 11.13 15.35 -3.86
N VAL A 46 11.68 16.52 -3.52
CA VAL A 46 12.08 16.82 -2.12
C VAL A 46 10.91 16.66 -1.17
N TYR A 47 9.70 17.09 -1.59
CA TYR A 47 8.50 16.94 -0.80
C TYR A 47 8.14 15.46 -0.58
N HIS A 48 8.21 14.62 -1.61
CA HIS A 48 8.02 13.17 -1.45
C HIS A 48 9.01 12.56 -0.46
N LYS A 49 10.30 12.91 -0.55
CA LYS A 49 11.33 12.40 0.37
C LYS A 49 11.05 12.76 1.83
N LEU A 50 10.71 14.02 2.09
CA LEU A 50 10.35 14.48 3.45
C LEU A 50 9.13 13.72 3.97
N LEU A 51 8.09 13.68 3.15
CA LEU A 51 6.85 13.02 3.49
C LEU A 51 7.02 11.52 3.74
N PHE A 52 7.84 10.84 2.94
CA PHE A 52 8.21 9.43 3.14
C PHE A 52 8.88 9.23 4.51
N LEU A 53 9.85 10.07 4.88
CA LEU A 53 10.56 9.97 6.16
C LEU A 53 9.65 10.19 7.37
N TYR A 54 8.68 11.09 7.27
CA TYR A 54 7.74 11.41 8.36
C TYR A 54 6.43 10.61 8.30
N SER A 55 6.34 9.63 7.39
CA SER A 55 5.15 8.81 7.28
C SER A 55 5.07 7.76 8.38
N SER A 56 3.86 7.52 8.89
CA SER A 56 3.59 6.37 9.76
C SER A 56 3.25 5.11 8.97
N VAL A 57 2.60 5.27 7.81
CA VAL A 57 2.15 4.17 6.96
C VAL A 57 2.36 4.49 5.49
N ILE A 58 2.80 3.48 4.74
CA ILE A 58 2.81 3.45 3.29
C ILE A 58 1.84 2.37 2.83
N LEU A 59 0.84 2.72 2.03
CA LEU A 59 0.01 1.75 1.32
C LEU A 59 0.49 1.69 -0.12
N THR A 60 0.80 0.52 -0.64
CA THR A 60 1.21 0.37 -2.03
C THR A 60 0.64 -0.90 -2.59
N SER A 61 0.36 -0.92 -3.88
CA SER A 61 0.02 -2.16 -4.57
C SER A 61 1.22 -2.76 -5.29
N PHE A 62 2.34 -2.03 -5.34
CA PHE A 62 3.57 -2.44 -5.99
C PHE A 62 4.47 -3.17 -5.02
N LYS A 63 5.17 -4.19 -5.53
CA LYS A 63 6.04 -5.02 -4.67
C LYS A 63 7.42 -4.43 -4.47
N GLU A 64 7.96 -3.84 -5.53
CA GLU A 64 9.34 -3.37 -5.52
C GLU A 64 9.44 -2.10 -4.70
N ARG A 65 10.42 -2.06 -3.78
CA ARG A 65 10.61 -0.91 -2.89
C ARG A 65 10.79 0.38 -3.66
N GLN A 66 11.42 0.31 -4.82
CA GLN A 66 11.67 1.44 -5.71
C GLN A 66 10.38 2.08 -6.22
N GLU A 67 9.26 1.36 -6.24
CA GLU A 67 7.98 1.92 -6.69
C GLU A 67 7.40 2.87 -5.64
N TYR A 68 7.63 2.63 -4.34
CA TYR A 68 7.06 3.42 -3.25
C TYR A 68 8.04 4.18 -2.35
N SER A 69 9.33 3.89 -2.44
CA SER A 69 10.37 4.59 -1.70
C SER A 69 11.17 5.51 -2.63
N PRO A 70 11.27 6.82 -2.35
CA PRO A 70 12.13 7.73 -3.10
C PRO A 70 13.61 7.62 -2.72
N LEU A 71 13.95 6.77 -1.75
CA LEU A 71 15.32 6.57 -1.29
C LEU A 71 16.09 5.61 -2.21
N SER A 72 17.34 5.97 -2.51
CA SER A 72 18.28 5.04 -3.14
C SER A 72 18.63 3.89 -2.18
N ASN A 73 19.14 2.78 -2.71
CA ASN A 73 19.62 1.66 -1.89
C ASN A 73 20.58 2.11 -0.78
N ARG A 74 21.51 3.01 -1.12
CA ARG A 74 22.47 3.56 -0.16
C ARG A 74 21.79 4.37 0.95
N ALA A 75 20.90 5.29 0.58
CA ALA A 75 20.19 6.13 1.54
C ALA A 75 19.28 5.30 2.46
N HIS A 76 18.58 4.31 1.90
CA HIS A 76 17.75 3.39 2.66
C HIS A 76 18.57 2.60 3.69
N ASN A 77 19.71 2.04 3.28
CA ASN A 77 20.56 1.28 4.20
C ASN A 77 21.16 2.17 5.30
N THR A 78 21.51 3.42 4.99
CA THR A 78 22.02 4.38 5.97
C THR A 78 20.97 4.80 6.98
N LEU A 79 19.71 4.94 6.56
CA LEU A 79 18.61 5.39 7.42
C LEU A 79 17.75 4.25 7.96
N TYR A 80 18.19 3.00 7.79
CA TYR A 80 17.32 1.83 8.02
C TYR A 80 16.76 1.78 9.44
N SER A 81 17.57 2.14 10.45
CA SER A 81 17.17 2.20 11.86
C SER A 81 16.13 3.28 12.16
N GLU A 82 16.06 4.32 11.35
CA GLU A 82 15.19 5.49 11.51
C GLU A 82 13.87 5.34 10.73
N LEU A 83 13.77 4.35 9.84
CA LEU A 83 12.54 4.09 9.08
C LEU A 83 11.56 3.28 9.92
N GLU A 84 10.69 3.96 10.65
CA GLU A 84 9.64 3.35 11.50
C GLU A 84 8.28 3.15 10.79
N GLN A 85 8.20 3.55 9.53
CA GLN A 85 6.98 3.48 8.72
C GLN A 85 6.52 2.03 8.50
N GLN A 86 5.22 1.80 8.59
CA GLN A 86 4.62 0.50 8.29
C GLN A 86 4.26 0.40 6.81
N VAL A 87 4.78 -0.60 6.09
CA VAL A 87 4.44 -0.86 4.69
C VAL A 87 3.29 -1.87 4.58
N VAL A 88 2.19 -1.43 3.99
CA VAL A 88 0.97 -2.22 3.80
C VAL A 88 0.77 -2.47 2.30
N TYR A 89 0.83 -3.74 1.93
CA TYR A 89 0.64 -4.17 0.56
C TYR A 89 -0.83 -4.41 0.25
N LEU A 90 -1.38 -3.67 -0.71
CA LEU A 90 -2.80 -3.72 -1.12
C LEU A 90 -3.06 -4.67 -2.30
N GLN A 91 -2.02 -5.26 -2.88
CA GLN A 91 -2.05 -6.07 -4.10
C GLN A 91 -2.50 -5.32 -5.37
N HIS A 92 -1.91 -5.63 -6.52
CA HIS A 92 -2.44 -5.24 -7.84
C HIS A 92 -3.51 -6.21 -8.38
N GLY A 93 -3.61 -7.39 -7.80
CA GLY A 93 -4.31 -8.56 -8.34
C GLY A 93 -4.87 -9.43 -7.22
N ILE A 94 -5.66 -10.45 -7.57
CA ILE A 94 -5.85 -11.59 -6.66
C ILE A 94 -4.65 -12.50 -6.88
N LEU A 95 -4.02 -12.96 -5.80
CA LEU A 95 -2.86 -13.84 -5.89
C LEU A 95 -3.31 -15.26 -6.27
N ASN A 96 -3.60 -15.48 -7.56
CA ASN A 96 -4.05 -16.77 -8.09
C ASN A 96 -2.88 -17.70 -8.47
N ALA A 97 -1.70 -17.14 -8.77
CA ALA A 97 -0.53 -17.90 -9.17
C ALA A 97 0.41 -18.19 -7.99
N HIS A 98 0.78 -19.45 -7.80
CA HIS A 98 1.79 -19.85 -6.81
C HIS A 98 3.16 -19.28 -7.21
N THR A 99 3.62 -18.29 -6.47
CA THR A 99 4.80 -17.45 -6.72
C THR A 99 5.51 -17.02 -5.41
N PRO A 100 5.80 -17.94 -4.47
CA PRO A 100 6.46 -17.61 -3.20
C PRO A 100 7.86 -17.00 -3.38
N TRP A 101 8.54 -17.29 -4.48
CA TRP A 101 9.82 -16.66 -4.83
C TRP A 101 9.72 -15.17 -5.16
N LEU A 102 8.50 -14.65 -5.41
CA LEU A 102 8.24 -13.23 -5.67
C LEU A 102 7.67 -12.52 -4.44
N TYR A 103 6.69 -13.14 -3.76
CA TYR A 103 5.92 -12.48 -2.70
C TYR A 103 6.15 -13.06 -1.31
N GLY A 104 7.04 -14.03 -1.16
CA GLY A 104 7.38 -14.59 0.15
C GLY A 104 7.80 -13.50 1.14
N LYS A 105 7.52 -13.71 2.43
CA LYS A 105 7.88 -12.76 3.50
C LYS A 105 9.39 -12.49 3.53
N HIS A 106 10.20 -13.44 3.11
CA HIS A 106 11.66 -13.32 2.99
C HIS A 106 12.13 -12.54 1.74
N LYS A 107 11.22 -12.21 0.81
CA LYS A 107 11.49 -11.49 -0.44
C LYS A 107 10.97 -10.06 -0.44
N THR A 108 10.09 -9.73 0.50
CA THR A 108 9.34 -8.46 0.53
C THR A 108 9.50 -7.79 1.88
N ASN A 109 9.36 -6.46 1.89
CA ASN A 109 9.46 -5.65 3.10
C ASN A 109 8.09 -5.22 3.63
N PHE A 110 7.02 -5.98 3.32
CA PHE A 110 5.68 -5.61 3.75
C PHE A 110 5.47 -5.98 5.21
N ASP A 111 4.99 -5.05 6.02
CA ASP A 111 4.56 -5.31 7.39
C ASP A 111 3.15 -5.90 7.42
N LYS A 112 2.29 -5.48 6.48
CA LYS A 112 0.95 -6.03 6.31
C LYS A 112 0.69 -6.40 4.86
N PHE A 113 -0.07 -7.48 4.68
CA PHE A 113 -0.55 -7.96 3.39
C PHE A 113 -2.07 -8.00 3.42
N LEU A 114 -2.71 -7.17 2.58
CA LEU A 114 -4.16 -7.17 2.43
C LEU A 114 -4.60 -8.43 1.70
N ILE A 115 -5.62 -9.11 2.21
CA ILE A 115 -6.21 -10.30 1.58
C ILE A 115 -7.73 -10.21 1.50
N SER A 116 -8.31 -10.94 0.56
CA SER A 116 -9.74 -10.94 0.27
C SER A 116 -10.45 -12.22 0.71
N SER A 117 -9.71 -13.33 0.91
CA SER A 117 -10.31 -14.64 1.17
C SER A 117 -9.50 -15.46 2.18
N ASP A 118 -10.16 -16.45 2.81
CA ASP A 118 -9.47 -17.44 3.66
C ASP A 118 -8.52 -18.32 2.85
N PHE A 119 -8.81 -18.54 1.56
CA PHE A 119 -7.90 -19.24 0.66
C PHE A 119 -6.56 -18.52 0.50
N GLU A 120 -6.59 -17.19 0.29
CA GLU A 120 -5.36 -16.38 0.25
C GLU A 120 -4.64 -16.37 1.60
N ARG A 121 -5.38 -16.29 2.71
CA ARG A 121 -4.80 -16.38 4.06
C ARG A 121 -3.98 -17.66 4.19
N ASP A 122 -4.61 -18.80 3.95
CA ASP A 122 -4.00 -20.11 4.16
C ASP A 122 -2.79 -20.29 3.22
N ASN A 123 -2.91 -19.87 1.96
CA ASN A 123 -1.79 -19.89 1.02
C ASN A 123 -0.60 -19.05 1.53
N LEU A 124 -0.83 -17.83 2.01
CA LEU A 124 0.25 -16.95 2.50
C LEU A 124 0.90 -17.47 3.78
N LEU A 125 0.12 -18.06 4.69
CA LEU A 125 0.63 -18.69 5.91
C LEU A 125 1.51 -19.90 5.60
N PHE A 126 0.99 -20.85 4.81
CA PHE A 126 1.64 -22.14 4.63
C PHE A 126 2.74 -22.13 3.57
N ASN A 127 2.62 -21.28 2.54
CA ASN A 127 3.53 -21.30 1.39
C ASN A 127 4.44 -20.06 1.28
N TYR A 128 4.09 -18.93 1.91
CA TYR A 128 4.82 -17.67 1.72
C TYR A 128 5.51 -17.17 3.00
N GLY A 129 5.31 -17.86 4.13
CA GLY A 129 5.98 -17.57 5.40
C GLY A 129 5.46 -16.33 6.12
N TYR A 130 4.23 -15.90 5.81
CA TYR A 130 3.55 -14.87 6.59
C TYR A 130 2.97 -15.47 7.87
N ARG A 131 2.73 -14.62 8.88
CA ARG A 131 1.98 -14.98 10.08
C ARG A 131 0.64 -14.27 10.06
N GLU A 132 -0.31 -14.75 10.87
CA GLU A 132 -1.66 -14.17 10.95
C GLU A 132 -1.63 -12.65 11.21
N LYS A 133 -0.72 -12.20 12.08
CA LYS A 133 -0.54 -10.78 12.39
C LYS A 133 -0.05 -9.94 11.22
N ASP A 134 0.58 -10.55 10.23
CA ASP A 134 1.09 -9.90 9.02
C ASP A 134 -0.03 -9.76 7.96
N LEU A 135 -1.23 -10.31 8.19
CA LEU A 135 -2.34 -10.33 7.23
C LEU A 135 -3.49 -9.40 7.65
N LEU A 136 -4.10 -8.72 6.69
CA LEU A 136 -5.30 -7.89 6.88
C LEU A 136 -6.45 -8.43 6.02
N LYS A 137 -7.42 -9.08 6.65
CA LYS A 137 -8.62 -9.60 5.97
C LYS A 137 -9.74 -8.57 5.99
N THR A 138 -9.78 -7.69 4.99
CA THR A 138 -10.80 -6.63 4.90
C THR A 138 -11.49 -6.52 3.53
N GLY A 139 -11.23 -7.45 2.61
CA GLY A 139 -11.68 -7.32 1.21
C GLY A 139 -10.78 -6.37 0.41
N MET A 140 -10.97 -6.31 -0.92
CA MET A 140 -10.12 -5.48 -1.80
C MET A 140 -10.80 -4.15 -2.14
N PRO A 141 -10.12 -3.00 -1.98
CA PRO A 141 -10.69 -1.67 -2.23
C PRO A 141 -11.34 -1.52 -3.61
N ARG A 142 -10.79 -2.14 -4.66
CA ARG A 142 -11.37 -2.05 -6.01
C ARG A 142 -12.70 -2.78 -6.19
N PHE A 143 -13.00 -3.77 -5.35
CA PHE A 143 -14.25 -4.56 -5.45
C PHE A 143 -15.41 -3.95 -4.65
N ASP A 144 -15.15 -2.96 -3.79
CA ASP A 144 -16.19 -2.27 -3.01
C ASP A 144 -17.21 -1.50 -3.87
N LYS A 145 -16.92 -1.27 -5.16
CA LYS A 145 -17.84 -0.55 -6.07
C LYS A 145 -19.09 -1.36 -6.45
N ASN A 146 -19.07 -2.69 -6.33
CA ASN A 146 -20.17 -3.56 -6.74
C ASN A 146 -20.50 -4.62 -5.65
N ASN A 147 -21.47 -4.31 -4.80
CA ASN A 147 -22.27 -5.22 -3.95
C ASN A 147 -21.58 -6.05 -2.85
N TYR A 148 -21.91 -5.82 -1.57
CA TYR A 148 -23.00 -6.47 -0.81
C TYR A 148 -22.82 -6.14 0.67
N LYS A 149 -23.94 -5.80 1.34
CA LYS A 149 -24.02 -5.65 2.80
C LYS A 149 -23.48 -6.92 3.48
N SER A 150 -22.28 -6.87 4.03
CA SER A 150 -21.84 -7.82 5.05
C SER A 150 -20.89 -7.13 6.02
N GLU A 151 -20.92 -7.59 7.27
CA GLU A 151 -20.66 -6.82 8.47
C GLU A 151 -19.23 -6.27 8.57
N LYS A 152 -19.14 -4.96 8.80
CA LYS A 152 -17.88 -4.22 8.95
C LYS A 152 -17.24 -4.52 10.30
N ASN A 153 -16.17 -5.32 10.31
CA ASN A 153 -15.15 -5.21 11.34
C ASN A 153 -14.29 -3.97 11.04
N LYS A 154 -14.69 -2.83 11.61
CA LYS A 154 -13.96 -1.56 11.55
C LYS A 154 -12.62 -1.72 12.28
N LYS A 155 -11.53 -1.79 11.53
CA LYS A 155 -10.21 -1.35 12.01
C LYS A 155 -9.78 -0.17 11.16
N ASN A 156 -9.71 1.00 11.79
CA ASN A 156 -9.29 2.25 11.17
C ASN A 156 -7.83 2.10 10.73
N LEU A 157 -7.59 2.08 9.41
CA LEU A 157 -6.23 2.22 8.87
C LEU A 157 -5.92 3.72 8.79
N ILE A 158 -4.94 4.15 9.57
CA ILE A 158 -4.53 5.54 9.73
C ILE A 158 -3.44 5.85 8.70
N GLY A 159 -3.75 6.72 7.74
CA GLY A 159 -2.82 7.67 7.10
C GLY A 159 -1.68 7.12 6.27
N SER A 160 -1.88 7.17 4.95
CA SER A 160 -1.00 6.51 3.99
C SER A 160 -0.33 7.45 2.99
N PHE A 161 0.94 7.16 2.72
CA PHE A 161 1.59 7.44 1.44
C PHE A 161 1.29 6.33 0.45
N MET A 162 0.77 6.69 -0.71
CA MET A 162 0.55 5.73 -1.79
C MET A 162 1.42 6.05 -2.97
N ALA A 163 2.25 5.10 -3.37
CA ALA A 163 2.81 5.03 -4.70
C ALA A 163 2.25 3.82 -5.42
#